data_AF-A0A9X9S457-F1
#
_entry.id   AF-A0A9X9S457-F1
#
_cell.length_a   1.000
_cell.length_b   1.000
_cell.length_c   1.000
_cell.angle_alpha   90.00
_cell.angle_beta   90.00
_cell.angle_gamma   90.00
#
_symmetry.space_group_name_H-M   'P 1'
#
loop_
_entity.id
_entity.type
_entity.pdbx_description
1 polymer ?
#
loop_
_entity_poly.entity_id
_entity_poly.type
_entity_poly.pdbx_seq_one_letter_code
_entity_poly.pdbx_strand_id
1 'polypeptide(L)'
;MDIEELTRRCLSAGTDEETCAHHLKEQILSMKPGASSDYALSMARAVVEEVKNSNLATSALTEYTKADVTMGEFGVGSRGIGDFFAHRQFPKIIGGSGASVGVDEMDDAGAVEAGGKYIITTVDGMHSRLSDYPFLAGFHVTRATLRDVYVMGAKPVAMLSDIHVGDDGDVAKIFDYTAGISVVSEAMDIPLVTGSTLRIGGDMVLGSRMTGCVGAVGVADHLTARTATEPGDCILMTEGAGGGTIATAAIYSGFPDVVEKTINIQFLRACEALLKSDVLPKIHTMTDVTNGGLRGDAYEMAETAGCDIVIVEDDLRSLVDPDVLNMLDALEIDYLGVSLDALLVVTRPEDADAVINVVASTGVTMKKIGYVTEGPGDAKLISGGEMTDFIPRFRESAYTPIKKVVDTTPHDFDAMKERVEQAADAARDKKERVLASLRQAE
;
A
#
# COMPACT_ATOMS: atom_id res chain seq x y z
N MET A 1 -4.49 -6.68 21.12
CA MET A 1 -5.34 -6.02 22.12
C MET A 1 -4.49 -4.93 22.75
N ASP A 2 -4.90 -3.68 22.61
CA ASP A 2 -4.23 -2.54 23.23
C ASP A 2 -4.72 -2.40 24.67
N ILE A 3 -3.88 -2.77 25.64
CA ILE A 3 -4.23 -2.71 27.06
C ILE A 3 -4.10 -1.31 27.65
N GLU A 4 -3.35 -0.42 27.00
CA GLU A 4 -3.23 0.98 27.36
C GLU A 4 -4.54 1.72 27.05
N GLU A 5 -5.08 1.54 25.84
CA GLU A 5 -6.34 2.14 25.43
C GLU A 5 -7.52 1.67 26.29
N LEU A 6 -7.60 0.35 26.58
CA LEU A 6 -8.63 -0.19 27.47
C LEU A 6 -8.59 0.46 28.85
N THR A 7 -7.39 0.69 29.38
CA THR A 7 -7.19 1.35 30.67
C THR A 7 -7.56 2.83 30.63
N ARG A 8 -7.16 3.56 29.58
CA ARG A 8 -7.57 4.96 29.37
C ARG A 8 -9.09 5.09 29.34
N ARG A 9 -9.78 4.20 28.60
CA ARG A 9 -11.26 4.17 28.54
C ARG A 9 -11.89 3.89 29.90
N CYS A 10 -11.37 2.92 30.65
CA CYS A 10 -11.85 2.57 31.99
C CYS A 10 -11.77 3.76 32.96
N LEU A 11 -10.61 4.42 33.04
CA LEU A 11 -10.40 5.59 33.89
C LEU A 11 -11.25 6.79 33.44
N SER A 12 -11.39 7.01 32.13
CA SER A 12 -12.19 8.11 31.57
C SER A 12 -13.69 7.94 31.83
N ALA A 13 -14.15 6.70 32.03
CA ALA A 13 -15.51 6.39 32.44
C ALA A 13 -15.77 6.64 33.95
N GLY A 14 -14.78 7.11 34.71
CA GLY A 14 -14.89 7.36 36.15
C GLY A 14 -14.76 6.11 37.02
N THR A 15 -14.28 5.00 36.45
CA THR A 15 -14.00 3.77 37.21
C THR A 15 -12.72 3.94 38.03
N ASP A 16 -12.70 3.44 39.27
CA ASP A 16 -11.52 3.53 40.12
C ASP A 16 -10.38 2.62 39.64
N GLU A 17 -9.15 2.97 40.05
CA GLU A 17 -7.91 2.35 39.59
C GLU A 17 -7.86 0.84 39.85
N GLU A 18 -8.31 0.40 41.03
CA GLU A 18 -8.24 -1.00 41.42
C GLU A 18 -9.28 -1.82 40.65
N THR A 19 -10.49 -1.28 40.45
CA THR A 19 -11.49 -1.88 39.56
C THR A 19 -10.98 -1.98 38.12
N CYS A 20 -10.32 -0.93 37.60
CA CYS A 20 -9.72 -0.99 36.26
C CYS A 20 -8.61 -2.05 36.17
N ALA A 21 -7.75 -2.16 37.17
CA ALA A 21 -6.72 -3.19 37.22
C ALA A 21 -7.32 -4.61 37.24
N HIS A 22 -8.41 -4.81 37.99
CA HIS A 22 -9.12 -6.10 38.00
C HIS A 22 -9.79 -6.43 36.67
N HIS A 23 -10.42 -5.47 36.00
CA HIS A 23 -10.96 -5.70 34.65
C HIS A 23 -9.85 -6.06 33.65
N LEU A 24 -8.72 -5.35 33.72
CA LEU A 24 -7.61 -5.58 32.81
C LEU A 24 -6.93 -6.93 33.05
N LYS A 25 -6.80 -7.36 34.31
CA LYS A 25 -6.28 -8.67 34.68
C LYS A 25 -6.97 -9.80 33.92
N GLU A 26 -8.30 -9.79 33.85
CA GLU A 26 -9.07 -10.83 33.14
C GLU A 26 -8.76 -10.84 31.64
N GLN A 27 -8.62 -9.65 31.03
CA GLN A 27 -8.20 -9.51 29.64
C GLN A 27 -6.78 -10.04 29.40
N ILE A 28 -5.83 -9.71 30.28
CA ILE A 28 -4.46 -10.23 30.22
C ILE A 28 -4.44 -11.76 30.31
N LEU A 29 -5.18 -12.36 31.26
CA LEU A 29 -5.25 -13.82 31.41
C LEU A 29 -5.83 -14.51 30.16
N SER A 30 -6.80 -13.86 29.49
CA SER A 30 -7.36 -14.39 28.25
C SER A 30 -6.37 -14.41 27.08
N MET A 31 -5.45 -13.44 27.04
CA MET A 31 -4.45 -13.31 25.99
C MET A 31 -3.17 -14.10 26.29
N LYS A 32 -2.82 -14.24 27.58
CA LYS A 32 -1.64 -14.96 28.08
C LYS A 32 -2.10 -16.14 28.98
N PRO A 33 -2.57 -17.26 28.41
CA PRO A 33 -3.15 -18.37 29.19
C PRO A 33 -2.15 -19.07 30.14
N GLY A 34 -0.84 -18.89 29.93
CA GLY A 34 0.21 -19.38 30.84
C GLY A 34 0.56 -18.43 32.00
N ALA A 35 0.01 -17.22 32.03
CA ALA A 35 0.30 -16.24 33.07
C ALA A 35 -0.37 -16.60 34.40
N SER A 36 0.34 -16.39 35.50
CA SER A 36 -0.27 -16.52 36.83
C SER A 36 -1.23 -15.36 37.12
N SER A 37 -2.22 -15.61 37.97
CA SER A 37 -3.18 -14.60 38.40
C SER A 37 -2.50 -13.39 39.06
N ASP A 38 -1.45 -13.63 39.83
CA ASP A 38 -0.69 -12.59 40.53
C ASP A 38 0.14 -11.75 39.55
N TYR A 39 0.77 -12.39 38.56
CA TYR A 39 1.48 -11.69 37.49
C TYR A 39 0.51 -10.77 36.72
N ALA A 40 -0.63 -11.31 36.29
CA ALA A 40 -1.60 -10.54 35.51
C ALA A 40 -2.13 -9.32 36.28
N LEU A 41 -2.38 -9.46 37.58
CA LEU A 41 -2.80 -8.34 38.43
C LEU A 41 -1.67 -7.31 38.62
N SER A 42 -0.43 -7.77 38.83
CA SER A 42 0.73 -6.88 38.94
C SER A 42 0.95 -6.07 37.67
N MET A 43 0.89 -6.74 36.52
CA MET A 43 0.99 -6.09 35.20
C MET A 43 -0.14 -5.08 35.02
N ALA A 44 -1.38 -5.45 35.34
CA ALA A 44 -2.52 -4.55 35.21
C ALA A 44 -2.38 -3.28 36.05
N ARG A 45 -1.90 -3.39 37.30
CA ARG A 45 -1.64 -2.22 38.16
C ARG A 45 -0.53 -1.32 37.59
N ALA A 46 0.53 -1.90 37.04
CA ALA A 46 1.60 -1.14 36.38
C ALA A 46 1.07 -0.36 35.17
N VAL A 47 0.21 -0.99 34.35
CA VAL A 47 -0.44 -0.32 33.21
C VAL A 47 -1.29 0.86 33.67
N VAL A 48 -2.07 0.71 34.76
CA VAL A 48 -2.85 1.81 35.35
C VAL A 48 -1.94 2.97 35.79
N GLU A 49 -0.81 2.66 36.44
CA GLU A 49 0.16 3.67 36.85
C GLU A 49 0.78 4.41 35.66
N GLU A 50 1.21 3.69 34.62
CA GLU A 50 1.78 4.29 33.41
C GLU A 50 0.76 5.15 32.64
N VAL A 51 -0.50 4.70 32.55
CA VAL A 51 -1.58 5.47 31.92
C VAL A 51 -1.85 6.76 32.69
N LYS A 52 -1.86 6.72 34.02
CA LYS A 52 -2.01 7.92 34.85
C LYS A 52 -0.87 8.91 34.59
N ASN A 53 0.37 8.43 34.57
CA ASN A 53 1.54 9.28 34.37
C ASN A 53 1.57 9.88 32.97
N SER A 54 1.29 9.09 31.94
CA SER A 54 1.27 9.56 30.55
C SER A 54 0.12 10.53 30.26
N ASN A 55 -1.02 10.43 30.96
CA ASN A 55 -2.10 11.43 30.88
C ASN A 55 -1.66 12.82 31.37
N LEU A 56 -0.58 12.92 32.17
CA LEU A 56 -0.04 14.22 32.62
C LEU A 56 0.80 14.91 31.54
N ALA A 57 1.20 14.19 30.49
CA ALA A 57 2.02 14.73 29.42
C ALA A 57 1.18 15.54 28.42
N THR A 58 0.67 16.70 28.85
CA THR A 58 -0.11 17.62 28.01
C THR A 58 0.72 18.83 27.60
N SER A 59 0.98 18.94 26.30
CA SER A 59 1.74 20.04 25.70
C SER A 59 1.48 20.10 24.20
N ALA A 60 1.83 21.23 23.58
CA ALA A 60 1.77 21.36 22.12
C ALA A 60 2.64 20.32 21.36
N LEU A 61 3.63 19.71 22.02
CA LEU A 61 4.47 18.66 21.43
C LEU A 61 3.87 17.27 21.60
N THR A 62 3.19 17.00 22.72
CA THR A 62 2.67 15.67 23.07
C THR A 62 1.23 15.45 22.61
N GLU A 63 0.49 16.51 22.28
CA GLU A 63 -0.89 16.43 21.79
C GLU A 63 -0.95 16.58 20.26
N TYR A 64 -1.95 16.00 19.60
CA TYR A 64 -2.26 16.24 18.19
C TYR A 64 -3.73 16.67 18.03
N THR A 65 -4.04 17.41 16.95
CA THR A 65 -5.42 17.81 16.63
C THR A 65 -6.19 16.59 16.15
N LYS A 66 -7.22 16.20 16.90
CA LYS A 66 -8.08 15.07 16.52
C LYS A 66 -9.02 15.51 15.41
N ALA A 67 -9.09 14.71 14.34
CA ALA A 67 -10.12 14.87 13.32
C ALA A 67 -11.48 14.27 13.77
N ASP A 68 -11.50 13.45 14.82
CA ASP A 68 -12.57 12.49 15.21
C ASP A 68 -13.32 11.88 14.01
N VAL A 69 -12.51 11.38 13.08
CA VAL A 69 -12.86 10.54 11.95
C VAL A 69 -11.88 9.37 12.01
N THR A 70 -12.37 8.13 12.04
CA THR A 70 -11.48 6.96 12.07
C THR A 70 -10.96 6.61 10.67
N MET A 71 -9.78 6.00 10.59
CA MET A 71 -9.22 5.46 9.33
C MET A 71 -10.20 4.54 8.62
N GLY A 72 -10.89 3.68 9.38
CA GLY A 72 -11.88 2.76 8.87
C GLY A 72 -13.08 3.46 8.26
N GLU A 73 -13.67 4.44 8.94
CA GLU A 73 -14.80 5.22 8.42
C GLU A 73 -14.41 6.01 7.16
N PHE A 74 -13.26 6.67 7.19
CA PHE A 74 -12.78 7.48 6.06
C PHE A 74 -12.30 6.64 4.88
N GLY A 75 -11.94 5.36 5.09
CA GLY A 75 -11.46 4.47 4.04
C GLY A 75 -9.97 4.60 3.70
N VAL A 76 -9.16 5.14 4.62
CA VAL A 76 -7.69 5.22 4.41
C VAL A 76 -7.07 3.83 4.50
N GLY A 77 -6.14 3.53 3.60
CA GLY A 77 -5.55 2.21 3.41
C GLY A 77 -6.43 1.25 2.60
N SER A 78 -7.36 1.78 1.80
CA SER A 78 -8.23 0.97 0.92
C SER A 78 -8.36 1.52 -0.51
N ARG A 79 -7.41 2.37 -0.94
CA ARG A 79 -7.29 2.95 -2.30
C ARG A 79 -8.63 3.43 -2.88
N GLY A 80 -9.44 4.02 -2.00
CA GLY A 80 -10.71 4.63 -2.32
C GLY A 80 -10.64 6.15 -2.15
N ILE A 81 -11.77 6.83 -2.32
CA ILE A 81 -11.82 8.30 -2.37
C ILE A 81 -11.24 8.96 -1.11
N GLY A 82 -11.50 8.41 0.08
CA GLY A 82 -10.95 8.97 1.33
C GLY A 82 -9.46 8.69 1.54
N ASP A 83 -8.94 7.60 0.98
CA ASP A 83 -7.50 7.32 0.94
C ASP A 83 -6.78 8.37 0.08
N PHE A 84 -7.27 8.57 -1.14
CA PHE A 84 -6.74 9.60 -2.04
C PHE A 84 -6.79 10.98 -1.39
N PHE A 85 -7.91 11.36 -0.78
CA PHE A 85 -8.03 12.64 -0.09
C PHE A 85 -7.01 12.80 1.04
N ALA A 86 -6.81 11.77 1.86
CA ALA A 86 -5.83 11.79 2.95
C ALA A 86 -4.39 11.95 2.41
N HIS A 87 -4.04 11.22 1.35
CA HIS A 87 -2.74 11.32 0.69
C HIS A 87 -2.48 12.73 0.12
N ARG A 88 -3.50 13.42 -0.41
CA ARG A 88 -3.36 14.82 -0.87
C ARG A 88 -3.03 15.82 0.23
N GLN A 89 -3.18 15.44 1.51
CA GLN A 89 -2.80 16.32 2.61
C GLN A 89 -1.30 16.23 2.94
N PHE A 90 -0.62 15.14 2.58
CA PHE A 90 0.81 14.99 2.88
C PHE A 90 1.69 16.05 2.19
N PRO A 91 1.53 16.38 0.89
CA PRO A 91 2.32 17.44 0.26
C PRO A 91 2.17 18.79 0.96
N LYS A 92 0.97 19.11 1.48
CA LYS A 92 0.72 20.35 2.24
C LYS A 92 1.54 20.39 3.54
N ILE A 93 1.73 19.23 4.19
CA ILE A 93 2.53 19.11 5.41
C ILE A 93 4.02 19.08 5.09
N ILE A 94 4.45 18.39 4.05
CA ILE A 94 5.87 18.25 3.67
C ILE A 94 6.40 19.59 3.15
N GLY A 95 5.68 20.22 2.23
CA GLY A 95 6.12 21.39 1.46
C GLY A 95 6.95 21.00 0.23
N GLY A 96 7.51 21.99 -0.48
CA GLY A 96 8.34 21.73 -1.66
C GLY A 96 9.61 20.95 -1.30
N SER A 97 9.83 19.82 -1.97
CA SER A 97 10.94 18.90 -1.70
C SER A 97 12.18 19.14 -2.58
N GLY A 98 12.03 19.79 -3.73
CA GLY A 98 13.09 19.88 -4.74
C GLY A 98 13.40 18.54 -5.43
N ALA A 99 12.52 17.55 -5.27
CA ALA A 99 12.61 16.25 -5.93
C ALA A 99 12.30 16.37 -7.44
N SER A 100 12.81 15.42 -8.22
CA SER A 100 12.49 15.27 -9.64
C SER A 100 11.12 14.65 -9.86
N VAL A 101 10.75 13.72 -8.99
CA VAL A 101 9.37 13.21 -8.83
C VAL A 101 9.02 13.32 -7.35
N GLY A 102 8.09 14.22 -7.04
CA GLY A 102 7.70 14.60 -5.68
C GLY A 102 6.47 13.87 -5.14
N VAL A 103 6.23 14.06 -3.85
CA VAL A 103 5.03 13.53 -3.15
C VAL A 103 3.72 14.13 -3.67
N ASP A 104 3.80 15.29 -4.31
CA ASP A 104 2.70 16.00 -4.96
C ASP A 104 2.28 15.40 -6.30
N GLU A 105 3.18 14.67 -6.96
CA GLU A 105 2.89 14.00 -8.23
C GLU A 105 2.16 12.66 -8.05
N MET A 106 2.19 12.09 -6.83
CA MET A 106 1.52 10.83 -6.46
C MET A 106 1.86 9.66 -7.39
N ASP A 107 3.12 9.61 -7.85
CA ASP A 107 3.65 8.49 -8.63
C ASP A 107 4.04 7.30 -7.73
N ASP A 108 4.39 6.17 -8.34
CA ASP A 108 4.70 4.91 -7.65
C ASP A 108 5.96 5.00 -6.78
N ALA A 109 6.88 5.92 -7.07
CA ALA A 109 8.04 6.20 -6.23
C ALA A 109 8.52 7.65 -6.34
N GLY A 110 9.26 8.09 -5.32
CA GLY A 110 9.93 9.39 -5.34
C GLY A 110 11.29 9.31 -6.06
N ALA A 111 11.66 10.37 -6.77
CA ALA A 111 12.94 10.43 -7.49
C ALA A 111 13.70 11.75 -7.25
N VAL A 112 15.03 11.67 -7.13
CA VAL A 112 15.93 12.83 -7.07
C VAL A 112 17.07 12.67 -8.07
N GLU A 113 17.57 13.77 -8.63
CA GLU A 113 18.77 13.75 -9.45
C GLU A 113 20.04 13.80 -8.58
N ALA A 114 20.95 12.86 -8.79
CA ALA A 114 22.26 12.85 -8.15
C ALA A 114 23.32 12.30 -9.10
N GLY A 115 24.37 13.08 -9.36
CA GLY A 115 25.51 12.64 -10.18
C GLY A 115 25.14 12.35 -11.64
N GLY A 116 24.15 13.04 -12.20
CA GLY A 116 23.68 12.85 -13.58
C GLY A 116 22.82 11.61 -13.80
N LYS A 117 22.27 11.04 -12.71
CA LYS A 117 21.33 9.93 -12.71
C LYS A 117 20.16 10.24 -11.80
N TYR A 118 19.05 9.53 -11.98
CA TYR A 118 17.94 9.55 -11.04
C TYR A 118 18.15 8.46 -9.98
N ILE A 119 17.95 8.82 -8.72
CA ILE A 119 17.87 7.91 -7.58
C ILE A 119 16.40 7.81 -7.19
N ILE A 120 15.87 6.60 -7.27
CA ILE A 120 14.46 6.29 -7.01
C ILE A 120 14.38 5.66 -5.63
N THR A 121 13.39 6.05 -4.83
CA THR A 121 13.14 5.48 -3.50
C THR A 121 11.65 5.23 -3.30
N THR A 122 11.30 4.03 -2.82
CA THR A 122 9.93 3.67 -2.45
C THR A 122 9.92 2.78 -1.20
N VAL A 123 8.75 2.68 -0.56
CA VAL A 123 8.49 1.81 0.58
C VAL A 123 7.04 1.33 0.54
N ASP A 124 6.85 0.01 0.69
CA ASP A 124 5.52 -0.60 0.80
C ASP A 124 5.33 -1.32 2.11
N GLY A 125 4.13 -1.17 2.68
CA GLY A 125 3.66 -1.95 3.81
C GLY A 125 3.19 -3.35 3.38
N MET A 126 3.47 -4.35 4.20
CA MET A 126 2.94 -5.69 3.97
C MET A 126 1.41 -5.69 4.03
N HIS A 127 0.78 -6.59 3.27
CA HIS A 127 -0.67 -6.73 3.33
C HIS A 127 -1.11 -7.16 4.74
N SER A 128 -1.84 -6.31 5.45
CA SER A 128 -2.10 -6.48 6.88
C SER A 128 -2.79 -7.81 7.23
N ARG A 129 -3.56 -8.38 6.31
CA ARG A 129 -4.24 -9.69 6.51
C ARG A 129 -3.30 -10.90 6.37
N LEU A 130 -2.03 -10.72 6.02
CA LEU A 130 -1.04 -11.79 5.92
C LEU A 130 -0.17 -11.95 7.17
N SER A 131 -0.53 -11.31 8.28
CA SER A 131 0.19 -11.40 9.57
C SER A 131 0.41 -12.83 10.08
N ASP A 132 -0.43 -13.80 9.70
CA ASP A 132 -0.29 -15.21 10.08
C ASP A 132 0.33 -16.08 8.97
N TYR A 133 0.75 -15.45 7.87
CA TYR A 133 1.42 -16.06 6.72
C TYR A 133 2.69 -15.27 6.40
N PRO A 134 3.72 -15.30 7.29
CA PRO A 134 4.84 -14.37 7.22
C PRO A 134 5.65 -14.48 5.93
N PHE A 135 5.90 -15.70 5.44
CA PHE A 135 6.53 -15.91 4.14
C PHE A 135 5.79 -15.20 3.00
N LEU A 136 4.46 -15.37 2.91
CA LEU A 136 3.65 -14.68 1.89
C LEU A 136 3.71 -13.17 2.06
N ALA A 137 3.64 -12.67 3.30
CA ALA A 137 3.75 -11.26 3.60
C ALA A 137 5.08 -10.68 3.10
N GLY A 138 6.19 -11.35 3.38
CA GLY A 138 7.54 -10.95 2.96
C GLY A 138 7.74 -11.03 1.45
N PHE A 139 7.26 -12.12 0.82
CA PHE A 139 7.34 -12.29 -0.62
C PHE A 139 6.56 -11.21 -1.37
N HIS A 140 5.29 -10.99 -1.01
CA HIS A 140 4.44 -10.05 -1.74
C HIS A 140 4.83 -8.59 -1.51
N VAL A 141 5.21 -8.21 -0.28
CA VAL A 141 5.65 -6.82 -0.04
C VAL A 141 6.94 -6.51 -0.79
N THR A 142 7.89 -7.44 -0.82
CA THR A 142 9.14 -7.26 -1.58
C THR A 142 8.86 -7.14 -3.07
N ARG A 143 7.95 -7.99 -3.59
CA ARG A 143 7.54 -7.89 -4.98
C ARG A 143 6.92 -6.52 -5.26
N ALA A 144 5.96 -6.07 -4.45
CA ALA A 144 5.31 -4.76 -4.60
C ALA A 144 6.35 -3.62 -4.63
N THR A 145 7.22 -3.55 -3.63
CA THR A 145 8.25 -2.49 -3.54
C THR A 145 9.19 -2.49 -4.74
N LEU A 146 9.54 -3.65 -5.27
CA LEU A 146 10.40 -3.72 -6.46
C LEU A 146 9.66 -3.29 -7.72
N ARG A 147 8.35 -3.55 -7.85
CA ARG A 147 7.57 -3.10 -8.99
C ARG A 147 7.57 -1.58 -9.08
N ASP A 148 7.32 -0.88 -7.97
CA ASP A 148 7.37 0.58 -7.88
C ASP A 148 8.71 1.15 -8.41
N VAL A 149 9.83 0.52 -8.08
CA VAL A 149 11.13 0.94 -8.62
C VAL A 149 11.23 0.67 -10.13
N TYR A 150 10.81 -0.52 -10.58
CA TYR A 150 10.90 -0.90 -11.98
C TYR A 150 10.02 -0.04 -12.89
N VAL A 151 8.83 0.34 -12.44
CA VAL A 151 7.89 1.17 -13.22
C VAL A 151 8.32 2.63 -13.32
N MET A 152 9.27 3.07 -12.48
CA MET A 152 9.98 4.34 -12.72
C MET A 152 11.08 4.23 -13.79
N GLY A 153 11.21 3.09 -14.47
CA GLY A 153 12.28 2.84 -15.44
C GLY A 153 13.64 2.60 -14.78
N ALA A 154 13.66 2.32 -13.47
CA ALA A 154 14.87 2.23 -12.66
C ALA A 154 15.27 0.78 -12.36
N LYS A 155 16.58 0.52 -12.37
CA LYS A 155 17.12 -0.74 -11.87
C LYS A 155 17.21 -0.68 -10.34
N PRO A 156 16.54 -1.57 -9.59
CA PRO A 156 16.75 -1.67 -8.14
C PRO A 156 18.20 -2.10 -7.83
N VAL A 157 18.79 -1.49 -6.79
CA VAL A 157 20.18 -1.75 -6.38
C VAL A 157 20.31 -2.12 -4.91
N ALA A 158 19.30 -1.83 -4.09
CA ALA A 158 19.30 -2.18 -2.67
C ALA A 158 17.86 -2.27 -2.13
N MET A 159 17.66 -3.14 -1.15
CA MET A 159 16.44 -3.23 -0.35
C MET A 159 16.73 -3.11 1.14
N LEU A 160 15.74 -2.64 1.89
CA LEU A 160 15.73 -2.59 3.35
C LEU A 160 14.40 -3.11 3.89
N SER A 161 14.39 -3.64 5.11
CA SER A 161 13.17 -4.21 5.71
C SER A 161 12.95 -3.74 7.14
N ASP A 162 11.72 -3.38 7.48
CA ASP A 162 11.30 -3.13 8.86
C ASP A 162 10.17 -4.09 9.23
N ILE A 163 10.28 -4.75 10.37
CA ILE A 163 9.27 -5.72 10.83
C ILE A 163 8.98 -5.56 12.31
N HIS A 164 7.71 -5.53 12.65
CA HIS A 164 7.22 -5.43 14.01
C HIS A 164 6.32 -6.62 14.32
N VAL A 165 6.56 -7.28 15.44
CA VAL A 165 5.75 -8.41 15.92
C VAL A 165 5.21 -8.07 17.31
N GLY A 166 3.94 -8.36 17.57
CA GLY A 166 3.34 -8.16 18.88
C GLY A 166 4.05 -8.99 19.96
N ASP A 167 3.92 -8.58 21.22
CA ASP A 167 4.68 -9.18 22.33
C ASP A 167 4.48 -10.70 22.48
N ASP A 168 3.28 -11.18 22.15
CA ASP A 168 2.93 -12.61 22.19
C ASP A 168 3.13 -13.32 20.83
N GLY A 169 3.73 -12.65 19.85
CA GLY A 169 4.00 -13.23 18.55
C GLY A 169 5.20 -14.17 18.55
N ASP A 170 5.09 -15.25 17.79
CA ASP A 170 6.18 -16.19 17.63
C ASP A 170 7.34 -15.53 16.86
N VAL A 171 8.56 -15.59 17.42
CA VAL A 171 9.78 -15.06 16.81
C VAL A 171 10.04 -15.69 15.44
N ALA A 172 9.57 -16.92 15.19
CA ALA A 172 9.65 -17.58 13.90
C ALA A 172 9.00 -16.78 12.76
N LYS A 173 8.01 -15.93 13.06
CA LYS A 173 7.41 -15.04 12.06
C LYS A 173 8.43 -14.11 11.40
N ILE A 174 9.42 -13.64 12.16
CA ILE A 174 10.48 -12.77 11.65
C ILE A 174 11.32 -13.51 10.61
N PHE A 175 11.75 -14.74 10.94
CA PHE A 175 12.59 -15.54 10.04
C PHE A 175 11.84 -15.93 8.76
N ASP A 176 10.58 -16.32 8.88
CA ASP A 176 9.77 -16.74 7.74
C ASP A 176 9.40 -15.55 6.83
N TYR A 177 9.14 -14.37 7.41
CA TYR A 177 9.01 -13.12 6.67
C TYR A 177 10.29 -12.75 5.91
N THR A 178 11.45 -12.80 6.58
CA THR A 178 12.75 -12.58 5.93
C THR A 178 13.00 -13.59 4.81
N ALA A 179 12.63 -14.86 4.99
CA ALA A 179 12.75 -15.86 3.93
C ALA A 179 11.91 -15.50 2.69
N GLY A 180 10.68 -15.01 2.89
CA GLY A 180 9.84 -14.49 1.79
C GLY A 180 10.50 -13.34 1.03
N ILE A 181 11.13 -12.40 1.75
CA ILE A 181 11.91 -11.31 1.15
C ILE A 181 13.10 -11.85 0.36
N SER A 182 13.88 -12.74 0.97
CA SER A 182 15.09 -13.31 0.39
C SER A 182 14.84 -14.07 -0.90
N VAL A 183 13.69 -14.75 -1.05
CA VAL A 183 13.34 -15.42 -2.31
C VAL A 183 13.28 -14.44 -3.47
N VAL A 184 12.64 -13.28 -3.29
CA VAL A 184 12.55 -12.26 -4.34
C VAL A 184 13.92 -11.59 -4.55
N SER A 185 14.61 -11.26 -3.45
CA SER A 185 15.97 -10.71 -3.43
C SER A 185 16.94 -11.53 -4.28
N GLU A 186 17.05 -12.82 -4.01
CA GLU A 186 17.97 -13.72 -4.69
C GLU A 186 17.55 -14.00 -6.13
N ALA A 187 16.24 -14.14 -6.39
CA ALA A 187 15.74 -14.39 -7.73
C ALA A 187 15.95 -13.21 -8.69
N MET A 188 16.05 -11.99 -8.16
CA MET A 188 16.26 -10.76 -8.92
C MET A 188 17.68 -10.18 -8.77
N ASP A 189 18.57 -10.84 -8.01
CA ASP A 189 19.93 -10.39 -7.72
C ASP A 189 20.00 -8.96 -7.13
N ILE A 190 19.11 -8.67 -6.18
CA ILE A 190 19.03 -7.37 -5.48
C ILE A 190 19.27 -7.60 -3.99
N PRO A 191 20.29 -7.00 -3.36
CA PRO A 191 20.63 -7.30 -1.97
C PRO A 191 19.66 -6.63 -0.97
N LEU A 192 19.25 -7.38 0.06
CA LEU A 192 18.71 -6.84 1.31
C LEU A 192 19.87 -6.34 2.18
N VAL A 193 20.06 -5.03 2.29
CA VAL A 193 21.28 -4.44 2.86
C VAL A 193 21.17 -4.00 4.31
N THR A 194 19.95 -3.76 4.82
CA THR A 194 19.72 -3.32 6.19
C THR A 194 18.29 -3.59 6.63
N GLY A 195 18.02 -3.44 7.93
CA GLY A 195 16.67 -3.51 8.44
C GLY A 195 16.51 -3.14 9.92
N SER A 196 15.27 -3.22 10.41
CA SER A 196 14.87 -2.92 11.77
C SER A 196 13.84 -3.95 12.28
N THR A 197 13.86 -4.22 13.59
CA THR A 197 12.96 -5.16 14.23
C THR A 197 12.50 -4.62 15.57
N LEU A 198 11.19 -4.47 15.75
CA LEU A 198 10.58 -3.94 16.97
C LEU A 198 9.35 -4.73 17.43
N ARG A 199 8.86 -4.42 18.63
CA ARG A 199 7.58 -4.93 19.11
C ARG A 199 6.46 -3.94 18.81
N ILE A 200 5.32 -4.43 18.32
CA ILE A 200 4.12 -3.58 18.17
C ILE A 200 3.69 -3.14 19.56
N GLY A 201 3.71 -1.83 19.85
CA GLY A 201 3.26 -1.26 21.13
C GLY A 201 4.03 -1.71 22.38
N GLY A 202 5.19 -2.37 22.22
CA GLY A 202 5.95 -2.93 23.34
C GLY A 202 5.12 -3.91 24.17
N ASP A 203 5.15 -3.75 25.50
CA ASP A 203 4.42 -4.60 26.44
C ASP A 203 2.92 -4.20 26.57
N MET A 204 2.48 -3.14 25.87
CA MET A 204 1.11 -2.59 25.93
C MET A 204 0.17 -3.11 24.84
N VAL A 205 0.67 -3.88 23.86
CA VAL A 205 -0.17 -4.50 22.84
C VAL A 205 0.02 -6.01 22.85
N LEU A 206 -0.99 -6.69 23.39
CA LEU A 206 -1.02 -8.13 23.51
C LEU A 206 -1.48 -8.79 22.20
N GLY A 207 -0.93 -9.96 21.91
CA GLY A 207 -1.25 -10.77 20.75
C GLY A 207 -0.10 -10.94 19.75
N SER A 208 -0.37 -11.74 18.72
CA SER A 208 0.64 -12.24 17.78
C SER A 208 0.68 -11.51 16.44
N ARG A 209 0.09 -10.31 16.38
CA ARG A 209 0.00 -9.53 15.14
C ARG A 209 1.40 -9.19 14.64
N MET A 210 1.60 -9.24 13.34
CA MET A 210 2.79 -8.78 12.65
C MET A 210 2.41 -7.63 11.74
N THR A 211 3.33 -6.68 11.57
CA THR A 211 3.29 -5.62 10.55
C THR A 211 4.72 -5.35 10.10
N GLY A 212 4.91 -4.78 8.93
CA GLY A 212 6.25 -4.49 8.41
C GLY A 212 6.18 -3.86 7.04
N CYS A 213 7.32 -3.43 6.55
CA CYS A 213 7.50 -2.88 5.22
C CYS A 213 8.83 -3.31 4.60
N VAL A 214 8.90 -3.19 3.28
CA VAL A 214 10.15 -3.24 2.52
C VAL A 214 10.31 -1.91 1.83
N GLY A 215 11.52 -1.37 1.86
CA GLY A 215 11.93 -0.22 1.08
C GLY A 215 12.95 -0.63 0.02
N ALA A 216 13.00 0.09 -1.08
CA ALA A 216 13.96 -0.15 -2.16
C ALA A 216 14.55 1.15 -2.70
N VAL A 217 15.77 1.04 -3.21
CA VAL A 217 16.48 2.11 -3.92
C VAL A 217 16.79 1.65 -5.33
N GLY A 218 16.45 2.47 -6.32
CA GLY A 218 16.75 2.25 -7.72
C GLY A 218 17.59 3.36 -8.33
N VAL A 219 18.18 3.05 -9.50
CA VAL A 219 18.95 4.01 -10.29
C VAL A 219 18.47 3.97 -11.74
N ALA A 220 18.24 5.14 -12.33
CA ALA A 220 17.81 5.27 -13.73
C ALA A 220 18.57 6.39 -14.46
N ASP A 221 18.67 6.24 -15.77
CA ASP A 221 19.10 7.32 -16.69
C ASP A 221 17.88 8.04 -17.32
N HIS A 222 16.72 7.39 -17.31
CA HIS A 222 15.47 7.87 -17.87
C HIS A 222 14.32 7.42 -16.97
N LEU A 223 13.34 8.31 -16.75
CA LEU A 223 12.15 8.02 -15.96
C LEU A 223 10.95 7.76 -16.87
N THR A 224 10.08 6.85 -16.43
CA THR A 224 8.81 6.52 -17.10
C THR A 224 7.61 6.93 -16.22
N ALA A 225 7.63 8.18 -15.74
CA ALA A 225 6.66 8.73 -14.80
C ALA A 225 5.27 8.91 -15.45
N ARG A 226 4.21 8.86 -14.63
CA ARG A 226 2.81 8.94 -15.12
C ARG A 226 2.49 10.24 -15.86
N THR A 227 3.16 11.32 -15.50
CA THR A 227 3.04 12.65 -16.12
C THR A 227 3.49 12.70 -17.59
N ALA A 228 4.21 11.68 -18.07
CA ALA A 228 4.67 11.59 -19.46
C ALA A 228 3.62 11.00 -20.42
N THR A 229 2.45 10.57 -19.91
CA THR A 229 1.35 10.04 -20.72
C THR A 229 0.78 11.11 -21.65
N GLU A 230 0.69 10.85 -22.96
CA GLU A 230 0.25 11.84 -23.95
C GLU A 230 -0.97 11.38 -24.77
N PRO A 231 -1.83 12.31 -25.24
CA PRO A 231 -2.91 11.99 -26.18
C PRO A 231 -2.38 11.33 -27.46
N GLY A 232 -3.04 10.25 -27.88
CA GLY A 232 -2.62 9.44 -29.03
C GLY A 232 -1.81 8.20 -28.67
N ASP A 233 -1.35 8.08 -27.42
CA ASP A 233 -0.71 6.87 -26.93
C ASP A 233 -1.67 5.68 -26.88
N CYS A 234 -1.09 4.49 -26.90
CA CYS A 234 -1.77 3.25 -26.58
C CYS A 234 -1.36 2.72 -25.22
N ILE A 235 -2.27 1.98 -24.59
CA ILE A 235 -2.08 1.38 -23.26
C ILE A 235 -1.97 -0.12 -23.44
N LEU A 236 -0.88 -0.69 -22.93
CA LEU A 236 -0.58 -2.11 -22.93
C LEU A 236 -0.65 -2.65 -21.51
N MET A 237 -1.11 -3.88 -21.36
CA MET A 237 -1.18 -4.57 -20.07
C MET A 237 -0.66 -6.00 -20.20
N THR A 238 0.14 -6.44 -19.24
CA THR A 238 0.54 -7.85 -19.15
C THR A 238 -0.54 -8.72 -18.52
N GLU A 239 -0.40 -10.03 -18.65
CA GLU A 239 -1.12 -10.94 -17.78
C GLU A 239 -0.70 -10.77 -16.30
N GLY A 240 -1.57 -11.20 -15.38
CA GLY A 240 -1.38 -11.08 -13.94
C GLY A 240 -2.14 -12.14 -13.14
N ALA A 241 -1.55 -12.52 -12.00
CA ALA A 241 -2.14 -13.47 -11.05
C ALA A 241 -2.37 -12.85 -9.66
N GLY A 242 -2.15 -11.53 -9.53
CA GLY A 242 -2.24 -10.79 -8.28
C GLY A 242 -1.17 -11.13 -7.26
N GLY A 243 -1.21 -10.40 -6.14
CA GLY A 243 -0.29 -10.54 -5.02
C GLY A 243 -0.98 -10.73 -3.69
N GLY A 244 -0.55 -9.96 -2.69
CA GLY A 244 -1.03 -10.13 -1.30
C GLY A 244 -2.55 -10.02 -1.17
N THR A 245 -3.20 -9.22 -2.02
CA THR A 245 -4.66 -9.06 -2.07
C THR A 245 -5.36 -10.32 -2.56
N ILE A 246 -4.92 -10.90 -3.69
CA ILE A 246 -5.46 -12.17 -4.22
C ILE A 246 -5.13 -13.33 -3.28
N ALA A 247 -3.92 -13.41 -2.74
CA ALA A 247 -3.54 -14.43 -1.76
C ALA A 247 -4.43 -14.34 -0.50
N THR A 248 -4.70 -13.13 -0.03
CA THR A 248 -5.62 -12.90 1.09
C THR A 248 -7.05 -13.35 0.74
N ALA A 249 -7.57 -12.97 -0.42
CA ALA A 249 -8.91 -13.35 -0.87
C ALA A 249 -9.05 -14.87 -0.95
N ALA A 250 -8.04 -15.54 -1.51
CA ALA A 250 -7.95 -16.99 -1.63
C ALA A 250 -8.00 -17.69 -0.28
N ILE A 251 -7.12 -17.29 0.65
CA ILE A 251 -7.04 -17.89 1.99
C ILE A 251 -8.36 -17.74 2.75
N TYR A 252 -8.91 -16.53 2.81
CA TYR A 252 -10.08 -16.24 3.65
C TYR A 252 -11.43 -16.57 3.00
N SER A 253 -11.42 -16.98 1.73
CA SER A 253 -12.61 -17.42 1.00
C SER A 253 -12.59 -18.91 0.65
N GLY A 254 -11.54 -19.65 1.02
CA GLY A 254 -11.48 -21.10 0.87
C GLY A 254 -10.98 -21.60 -0.49
N PHE A 255 -10.09 -20.85 -1.15
CA PHE A 255 -9.46 -21.19 -2.43
C PHE A 255 -7.93 -21.34 -2.28
N PRO A 256 -7.42 -22.26 -1.44
CA PRO A 256 -6.00 -22.32 -1.10
C PRO A 256 -5.08 -22.55 -2.32
N ASP A 257 -5.55 -23.27 -3.34
CA ASP A 257 -4.77 -23.57 -4.55
C ASP A 257 -4.43 -22.31 -5.37
N VAL A 258 -5.21 -21.23 -5.23
CA VAL A 258 -4.95 -19.95 -5.89
C VAL A 258 -3.72 -19.26 -5.30
N VAL A 259 -3.38 -19.52 -4.04
CA VAL A 259 -2.22 -18.89 -3.38
C VAL A 259 -0.93 -19.19 -4.13
N GLU A 260 -0.74 -20.42 -4.64
CA GLU A 260 0.46 -20.79 -5.38
C GLU A 260 0.64 -19.97 -6.68
N LYS A 261 -0.46 -19.56 -7.33
CA LYS A 261 -0.42 -18.72 -8.54
C LYS A 261 0.15 -17.34 -8.26
N THR A 262 -0.07 -16.83 -7.06
CA THR A 262 0.41 -15.50 -6.65
C THR A 262 1.93 -15.49 -6.40
N ILE A 263 2.59 -16.65 -6.29
CA ILE A 263 4.04 -16.78 -6.06
C ILE A 263 4.78 -16.83 -7.40
N ASN A 264 4.96 -15.66 -7.99
CA ASN A 264 5.68 -15.49 -9.26
C ASN A 264 6.42 -14.15 -9.31
N ILE A 265 7.37 -14.02 -10.23
CA ILE A 265 8.18 -12.81 -10.46
C ILE A 265 8.15 -12.35 -11.93
N GLN A 266 7.10 -12.74 -12.66
CA GLN A 266 7.02 -12.50 -14.11
C GLN A 266 6.99 -11.01 -14.45
N PHE A 267 6.26 -10.21 -13.67
CA PHE A 267 6.28 -8.76 -13.76
C PHE A 267 7.72 -8.20 -13.70
N LEU A 268 8.49 -8.61 -12.68
CA LEU A 268 9.83 -8.07 -12.45
C LEU A 268 10.78 -8.45 -13.60
N ARG A 269 10.63 -9.66 -14.13
CA ARG A 269 11.40 -10.14 -15.30
C ARG A 269 11.03 -9.40 -16.58
N ALA A 270 9.75 -9.12 -16.81
CA ALA A 270 9.28 -8.31 -17.93
C ALA A 270 9.89 -6.90 -17.88
N CYS A 271 9.89 -6.28 -16.69
CA CYS A 271 10.54 -4.99 -16.49
C CYS A 271 12.05 -5.06 -16.74
N GLU A 272 12.76 -6.06 -16.19
CA GLU A 272 14.19 -6.22 -16.48
C GLU A 272 14.50 -6.34 -17.97
N ALA A 273 13.64 -7.02 -18.75
CA ALA A 273 13.80 -7.13 -20.19
C ALA A 273 13.60 -5.79 -20.89
N LEU A 274 12.61 -5.00 -20.47
CA LEU A 274 12.38 -3.64 -20.98
C LEU A 274 13.56 -2.73 -20.65
N LEU A 275 14.05 -2.75 -19.41
CA LEU A 275 15.18 -1.92 -18.96
C LEU A 275 16.49 -2.22 -19.73
N LYS A 276 16.68 -3.46 -20.20
CA LYS A 276 17.85 -3.89 -20.99
C LYS A 276 17.67 -3.67 -22.49
N SER A 277 16.51 -3.21 -22.95
CA SER A 277 16.15 -3.08 -24.35
C SER A 277 16.19 -1.63 -24.82
N ASP A 278 16.49 -1.44 -26.11
CA ASP A 278 16.46 -0.12 -26.77
C ASP A 278 15.04 0.46 -26.89
N VAL A 279 14.01 -0.27 -26.43
CA VAL A 279 12.63 0.23 -26.40
C VAL A 279 12.33 1.11 -25.18
N LEU A 280 13.10 1.02 -24.09
CA LEU A 280 12.82 1.80 -22.87
C LEU A 280 12.65 3.30 -23.14
N PRO A 281 13.52 3.99 -23.93
CA PRO A 281 13.36 5.42 -24.19
C PRO A 281 12.15 5.80 -25.06
N LYS A 282 11.41 4.80 -25.56
CA LYS A 282 10.18 4.98 -26.34
C LYS A 282 8.93 4.82 -25.48
N ILE A 283 9.08 4.29 -24.27
CA ILE A 283 8.01 4.16 -23.31
C ILE A 283 7.83 5.50 -22.62
N HIS A 284 6.61 6.01 -22.63
CA HIS A 284 6.28 7.24 -21.94
C HIS A 284 6.06 6.97 -20.45
N THR A 285 5.21 6.00 -20.15
CA THR A 285 4.82 5.65 -18.77
C THR A 285 4.90 4.15 -18.55
N MET A 286 5.39 3.74 -17.38
CA MET A 286 5.15 2.42 -16.83
C MET A 286 4.47 2.58 -15.47
N THR A 287 3.55 1.68 -15.13
CA THR A 287 2.94 1.59 -13.79
C THR A 287 2.42 0.16 -13.60
N ASP A 288 1.92 -0.20 -12.43
CA ASP A 288 1.36 -1.53 -12.17
C ASP A 288 -0.11 -1.49 -11.77
N VAL A 289 -0.79 -2.62 -11.95
CA VAL A 289 -2.19 -2.79 -11.55
C VAL A 289 -2.25 -3.13 -10.05
N THR A 290 -2.29 -2.10 -9.22
CA THR A 290 -2.17 -2.19 -7.75
C THR A 290 -3.51 -2.36 -7.04
N ASN A 291 -3.53 -2.09 -5.73
CA ASN A 291 -4.74 -2.05 -4.93
C ASN A 291 -5.68 -0.93 -5.45
N GLY A 292 -6.95 -1.27 -5.66
CA GLY A 292 -7.89 -0.46 -6.45
C GLY A 292 -8.08 -0.97 -7.89
N GLY A 293 -7.12 -1.79 -8.37
CA GLY A 293 -7.14 -2.41 -9.69
C GLY A 293 -7.07 -1.40 -10.84
N LEU A 294 -7.29 -1.89 -12.06
CA LEU A 294 -7.22 -1.08 -13.27
C LEU A 294 -8.13 0.16 -13.21
N ARG A 295 -9.25 0.10 -12.46
CA ARG A 295 -10.11 1.26 -12.17
C ARG A 295 -9.38 2.37 -11.43
N GLY A 296 -8.65 2.02 -10.37
CA GLY A 296 -7.85 2.96 -9.59
C GLY A 296 -6.74 3.56 -10.43
N ASP A 297 -5.92 2.70 -11.03
CA ASP A 297 -4.71 3.13 -11.74
C ASP A 297 -5.03 3.95 -12.99
N ALA A 298 -6.09 3.61 -13.74
CA ALA A 298 -6.53 4.42 -14.88
C ALA A 298 -7.05 5.80 -14.45
N TYR A 299 -7.73 5.90 -13.32
CA TYR A 299 -8.22 7.17 -12.78
C TYR A 299 -7.07 8.07 -12.31
N GLU A 300 -6.12 7.51 -11.55
CA GLU A 300 -4.93 8.24 -11.11
C GLU A 300 -4.08 8.70 -12.31
N MET A 301 -3.86 7.82 -13.29
CA MET A 301 -3.10 8.16 -14.49
C MET A 301 -3.78 9.28 -15.30
N ALA A 302 -5.11 9.25 -15.44
CA ALA A 302 -5.87 10.30 -16.13
C ALA A 302 -5.73 11.66 -15.42
N GLU A 303 -5.87 11.67 -14.09
CA GLU A 303 -5.76 12.89 -13.29
C GLU A 303 -4.33 13.45 -13.28
N THR A 304 -3.32 12.61 -13.10
CA THR A 304 -1.91 13.02 -13.06
C THR A 304 -1.40 13.52 -14.41
N ALA A 305 -1.80 12.88 -15.51
CA ALA A 305 -1.39 13.29 -16.86
C ALA A 305 -2.23 14.45 -17.45
N GLY A 306 -3.41 14.73 -16.87
CA GLY A 306 -4.35 15.71 -17.42
C GLY A 306 -4.88 15.31 -18.80
N CYS A 307 -5.07 14.01 -19.04
CA CYS A 307 -5.54 13.42 -20.29
C CYS A 307 -6.58 12.34 -20.01
N ASP A 308 -7.46 12.07 -20.96
CA ASP A 308 -8.47 11.03 -20.79
C ASP A 308 -7.90 9.64 -21.10
N ILE A 309 -8.23 8.67 -20.25
CA ILE A 309 -7.80 7.28 -20.37
C ILE A 309 -8.99 6.42 -20.77
N VAL A 310 -8.89 5.74 -21.92
CA VAL A 310 -9.96 4.86 -22.42
C VAL A 310 -9.49 3.41 -22.43
N ILE A 311 -10.12 2.59 -21.61
CA ILE A 311 -9.89 1.14 -21.51
C ILE A 311 -10.95 0.38 -22.30
N VAL A 312 -10.55 -0.66 -23.02
CA VAL A 312 -11.41 -1.56 -23.81
C VAL A 312 -11.43 -2.94 -23.17
N GLU A 313 -12.61 -3.38 -22.71
CA GLU A 313 -12.74 -4.57 -21.87
C GLU A 313 -12.60 -5.91 -22.63
N ASP A 314 -12.94 -5.93 -23.92
CA ASP A 314 -13.25 -7.16 -24.68
C ASP A 314 -12.27 -8.34 -24.47
N ASP A 315 -10.97 -8.07 -24.33
CA ASP A 315 -9.92 -9.08 -24.14
C ASP A 315 -9.26 -9.07 -22.74
N LEU A 316 -9.65 -8.18 -21.83
CA LEU A 316 -8.99 -8.00 -20.52
C LEU A 316 -9.04 -9.25 -19.64
N ARG A 317 -10.16 -9.96 -19.65
CA ARG A 317 -10.32 -11.19 -18.85
C ARG A 317 -9.31 -12.27 -19.21
N SER A 318 -8.82 -12.29 -20.44
CA SER A 318 -7.79 -13.24 -20.89
C SER A 318 -6.39 -12.96 -20.32
N LEU A 319 -6.18 -11.78 -19.73
CA LEU A 319 -4.95 -11.39 -19.05
C LEU A 319 -4.98 -11.75 -17.55
N VAL A 320 -6.08 -12.31 -17.03
CA VAL A 320 -6.14 -12.78 -15.64
C VAL A 320 -5.84 -14.27 -15.61
N ASP A 321 -5.00 -14.71 -14.67
CA ASP A 321 -4.77 -16.14 -14.45
C ASP A 321 -6.12 -16.88 -14.30
N PRO A 322 -6.36 -18.00 -15.00
CA PRO A 322 -7.66 -18.65 -15.02
C PRO A 322 -8.17 -19.08 -13.64
N ASP A 323 -7.29 -19.54 -12.75
CA ASP A 323 -7.69 -20.00 -11.42
C ASP A 323 -8.03 -18.80 -10.52
N VAL A 324 -7.30 -17.68 -10.68
CA VAL A 324 -7.63 -16.40 -10.04
C VAL A 324 -8.97 -15.87 -10.56
N LEU A 325 -9.17 -15.84 -11.87
CA LEU A 325 -10.42 -15.33 -12.48
C LEU A 325 -11.64 -16.14 -12.02
N ASN A 326 -11.52 -17.48 -12.03
CA ASN A 326 -12.58 -18.37 -11.55
C ASN A 326 -12.94 -18.08 -10.08
N MET A 327 -11.94 -17.83 -9.23
CA MET A 327 -12.17 -17.45 -7.83
C MET A 327 -12.88 -16.08 -7.74
N LEU A 328 -12.41 -15.07 -8.47
CA LEU A 328 -13.00 -13.73 -8.47
C LEU A 328 -14.46 -13.78 -8.90
N ASP A 329 -14.78 -14.49 -9.98
CA ASP A 329 -16.16 -14.69 -10.46
C ASP A 329 -17.02 -15.40 -9.41
N ALA A 330 -16.52 -16.48 -8.80
CA ALA A 330 -17.25 -17.25 -7.78
C ALA A 330 -17.57 -16.43 -6.52
N LEU A 331 -16.74 -15.43 -6.22
CA LEU A 331 -16.90 -14.54 -5.07
C LEU A 331 -17.62 -13.22 -5.41
N GLU A 332 -17.99 -13.04 -6.68
CA GLU A 332 -18.57 -11.81 -7.24
C GLU A 332 -17.67 -10.59 -6.98
N ILE A 333 -16.35 -10.77 -7.11
CA ILE A 333 -15.35 -9.72 -6.97
C ILE A 333 -15.05 -9.15 -8.36
N ASP A 334 -15.14 -7.84 -8.49
CA ASP A 334 -14.78 -7.12 -9.71
C ASP A 334 -13.26 -7.25 -9.97
N TYR A 335 -12.89 -8.00 -11.01
CA TYR A 335 -11.48 -8.21 -11.37
C TYR A 335 -10.77 -6.91 -11.80
N LEU A 336 -11.52 -5.89 -12.23
CA LEU A 336 -10.98 -4.56 -12.57
C LEU A 336 -10.79 -3.67 -11.34
N GLY A 337 -11.33 -4.08 -10.18
CA GLY A 337 -11.26 -3.35 -8.91
C GLY A 337 -10.30 -3.95 -7.88
N VAL A 338 -9.49 -4.93 -8.27
CA VAL A 338 -8.50 -5.61 -7.42
C VAL A 338 -7.13 -5.63 -8.08
N SER A 339 -6.10 -5.77 -7.25
CA SER A 339 -4.72 -5.86 -7.72
C SER A 339 -4.45 -7.17 -8.44
N LEU A 340 -4.10 -7.05 -9.73
CA LEU A 340 -3.69 -8.15 -10.59
C LEU A 340 -2.16 -8.29 -10.69
N ASP A 341 -1.41 -7.33 -10.13
CA ASP A 341 0.06 -7.25 -10.24
C ASP A 341 0.53 -7.35 -11.70
N ALA A 342 -0.21 -6.71 -12.61
CA ALA A 342 0.07 -6.65 -14.04
C ALA A 342 0.81 -5.35 -14.37
N LEU A 343 1.72 -5.38 -15.34
CA LEU A 343 2.44 -4.21 -15.82
C LEU A 343 1.60 -3.46 -16.84
N LEU A 344 1.42 -2.16 -16.62
CA LEU A 344 0.89 -1.21 -17.60
C LEU A 344 2.04 -0.45 -18.27
N VAL A 345 1.98 -0.33 -19.58
CA VAL A 345 2.91 0.47 -20.39
C VAL A 345 2.12 1.40 -21.30
N VAL A 346 2.46 2.68 -21.28
CA VAL A 346 1.94 3.69 -22.20
C VAL A 346 3.04 4.07 -23.20
N THR A 347 2.72 3.97 -24.48
CA THR A 347 3.65 4.22 -25.57
C THR A 347 2.91 4.60 -26.84
N ARG A 348 3.60 5.19 -27.80
CA ARG A 348 3.06 5.45 -29.13
C ARG A 348 2.63 4.14 -29.84
N PRO A 349 1.53 4.16 -30.62
CA PRO A 349 1.03 2.97 -31.31
C PRO A 349 2.06 2.26 -32.20
N GLU A 350 2.96 2.98 -32.86
CA GLU A 350 4.01 2.42 -33.72
C GLU A 350 5.11 1.66 -32.95
N ASP A 351 5.27 1.93 -31.65
CA ASP A 351 6.27 1.30 -30.79
C ASP A 351 5.67 0.11 -29.99
N ALA A 352 4.34 -0.03 -29.97
CA ALA A 352 3.62 -1.02 -29.18
C ALA A 352 4.08 -2.46 -29.44
N ASP A 353 4.19 -2.87 -30.70
CA ASP A 353 4.62 -4.23 -31.07
C ASP A 353 6.05 -4.51 -30.58
N ALA A 354 6.93 -3.51 -30.58
CA ALA A 354 8.29 -3.68 -30.09
C ALA A 354 8.31 -3.94 -28.58
N VAL A 355 7.50 -3.20 -27.81
CA VAL A 355 7.33 -3.40 -26.37
C VAL A 355 6.76 -4.80 -26.08
N ILE A 356 5.67 -5.17 -26.77
CA ILE A 356 5.03 -6.49 -26.61
C ILE A 356 6.02 -7.61 -26.89
N ASN A 357 6.83 -7.50 -27.95
CA ASN A 357 7.82 -8.53 -28.30
C ASN A 357 8.93 -8.67 -27.24
N VAL A 358 9.38 -7.57 -26.63
CA VAL A 358 10.35 -7.61 -25.54
C VAL A 358 9.76 -8.33 -24.32
N VAL A 359 8.53 -7.99 -23.92
CA VAL A 359 7.85 -8.65 -22.80
C VAL A 359 7.59 -10.13 -23.10
N ALA A 360 7.12 -10.46 -24.30
CA ALA A 360 6.86 -11.84 -24.73
C ALA A 360 8.12 -12.72 -24.72
N SER A 361 9.31 -12.14 -24.92
CA SER A 361 10.59 -12.88 -24.81
C SER A 361 10.86 -13.45 -23.42
N THR A 362 10.18 -12.93 -22.39
CA THR A 362 10.24 -13.43 -21.01
C THR A 362 9.20 -14.51 -20.71
N GLY A 363 8.35 -14.85 -21.69
CA GLY A 363 7.25 -15.80 -21.52
C GLY A 363 5.98 -15.17 -20.92
N VAL A 364 5.89 -13.84 -20.91
CA VAL A 364 4.75 -13.08 -20.36
C VAL A 364 3.88 -12.56 -21.49
N THR A 365 2.59 -12.82 -21.42
CA THR A 365 1.62 -12.26 -22.38
C THR A 365 1.42 -10.77 -22.13
N MET A 366 1.37 -9.96 -23.18
CA MET A 366 1.00 -8.54 -23.13
C MET A 366 0.06 -8.22 -24.29
N LYS A 367 -0.97 -7.42 -24.02
CA LYS A 367 -1.93 -6.97 -25.04
C LYS A 367 -2.17 -5.47 -24.95
N LYS A 368 -2.58 -4.87 -26.06
CA LYS A 368 -3.17 -3.53 -26.05
C LYS A 368 -4.57 -3.59 -25.45
N ILE A 369 -4.81 -2.73 -24.47
CA ILE A 369 -6.06 -2.69 -23.70
C ILE A 369 -6.77 -1.34 -23.77
N GLY A 370 -6.15 -0.33 -24.39
CA GLY A 370 -6.69 1.01 -24.36
C GLY A 370 -5.87 2.01 -25.13
N TYR A 371 -6.25 3.28 -24.98
CA TYR A 371 -5.62 4.42 -25.60
C TYR A 371 -5.89 5.70 -24.82
N VAL A 372 -5.10 6.73 -25.10
CA VAL A 372 -5.16 8.04 -24.43
C VAL A 372 -5.75 9.07 -25.39
N THR A 373 -6.64 9.92 -24.89
CA THR A 373 -7.25 11.01 -25.66
C THR A 373 -7.09 12.36 -24.97
N GLU A 374 -7.24 13.45 -25.71
CA GLU A 374 -7.34 14.79 -25.11
C GLU A 374 -8.60 14.88 -24.25
N GLY A 375 -8.47 15.41 -23.04
CA GLY A 375 -9.60 15.62 -22.14
C GLY A 375 -9.18 16.10 -20.76
N PRO A 376 -10.14 16.30 -19.84
CA PRO A 376 -9.89 16.90 -18.53
C PRO A 376 -9.21 15.98 -17.51
N GLY A 377 -8.94 14.72 -17.84
CA GLY A 377 -8.40 13.73 -16.90
C GLY A 377 -9.44 12.69 -16.46
N ASP A 378 -10.34 12.30 -17.35
CA ASP A 378 -11.37 11.29 -17.07
C ASP A 378 -10.90 9.87 -17.47
N ALA A 379 -11.25 8.88 -16.65
CA ALA A 379 -11.12 7.46 -17.01
C ALA A 379 -12.47 6.90 -17.53
N LYS A 380 -12.44 6.23 -18.69
CA LYS A 380 -13.62 5.60 -19.33
C LYS A 380 -13.37 4.14 -19.66
N LEU A 381 -14.44 3.34 -19.63
CA LEU A 381 -14.44 1.92 -20.00
C LEU A 381 -15.40 1.69 -21.17
N ILE A 382 -14.90 1.04 -22.22
CA ILE A 382 -15.70 0.52 -23.32
C ILE A 382 -15.91 -0.98 -23.08
N SER A 383 -17.17 -1.38 -22.91
CA SER A 383 -17.56 -2.78 -22.73
C SER A 383 -18.78 -3.09 -23.60
N GLY A 384 -18.68 -4.10 -24.46
CA GLY A 384 -19.77 -4.46 -25.39
C GLY A 384 -20.17 -3.32 -26.34
N GLY A 385 -19.25 -2.38 -26.61
CA GLY A 385 -19.49 -1.19 -27.44
C GLY A 385 -20.12 0.00 -26.70
N GLU A 386 -20.42 -0.12 -25.40
CA GLU A 386 -20.92 0.99 -24.57
C GLU A 386 -19.79 1.62 -23.77
N MET A 387 -19.73 2.95 -23.75
CA MET A 387 -18.76 3.72 -22.97
C MET A 387 -19.37 4.17 -21.64
N THR A 388 -18.69 3.90 -20.54
CA THR A 388 -19.11 4.26 -19.18
C THR A 388 -17.98 4.87 -18.38
N ASP A 389 -18.31 5.56 -17.28
CA ASP A 389 -17.30 6.09 -16.37
C ASP A 389 -16.53 4.96 -15.67
N PHE A 390 -15.21 5.07 -15.65
CA PHE A 390 -14.30 4.08 -15.08
C PHE A 390 -13.67 4.62 -13.79
N ILE A 391 -14.53 5.03 -12.87
CA ILE A 391 -14.14 5.63 -11.59
C ILE A 391 -13.91 4.58 -10.49
N PRO A 392 -13.02 4.87 -9.51
CA PRO A 392 -12.87 4.07 -8.31
C PRO A 392 -14.18 4.03 -7.51
N ARG A 393 -14.43 2.91 -6.82
CA ARG A 393 -15.51 2.83 -5.83
C ARG A 393 -15.07 3.54 -4.54
N PHE A 394 -16.02 3.86 -3.66
CA PHE A 394 -15.74 4.56 -2.40
C PHE A 394 -14.69 3.81 -1.54
N ARG A 395 -14.71 2.48 -1.58
CA ARG A 395 -13.65 1.58 -1.11
C ARG A 395 -13.39 0.50 -2.17
N GLU A 396 -12.19 -0.09 -2.16
CA GLU A 396 -11.82 -1.28 -2.93
C GLU A 396 -12.91 -2.38 -2.95
N SER A 397 -12.90 -3.22 -3.98
CA SER A 397 -13.81 -4.38 -4.05
C SER A 397 -13.68 -5.26 -2.79
N ALA A 398 -14.80 -5.51 -2.10
CA ALA A 398 -14.80 -6.29 -0.87
C ALA A 398 -14.46 -7.78 -1.13
N TYR A 399 -13.17 -8.13 -0.98
CA TYR A 399 -12.62 -9.45 -1.31
C TYR A 399 -12.54 -10.44 -0.13
N THR A 400 -13.01 -10.06 1.06
CA THR A 400 -13.15 -10.99 2.21
C THR A 400 -14.53 -10.88 2.85
N PRO A 401 -15.02 -11.93 3.53
CA PRO A 401 -16.31 -11.88 4.23
C PRO A 401 -16.43 -10.74 5.25
N ILE A 402 -15.36 -10.45 6.01
CA ILE A 402 -15.37 -9.35 6.99
C ILE A 402 -15.45 -7.99 6.27
N LYS A 403 -14.70 -7.80 5.18
CA LYS A 403 -14.75 -6.57 4.37
C LYS A 403 -16.17 -6.29 3.86
N LYS A 404 -16.90 -7.32 3.40
CA LYS A 404 -18.30 -7.19 2.95
C LYS A 404 -19.27 -6.70 4.04
N VAL A 405 -18.93 -6.90 5.34
CA VAL A 405 -19.76 -6.45 6.47
C VAL A 405 -19.42 -5.02 6.90
N VAL A 406 -18.13 -4.64 6.88
CA VAL A 406 -17.67 -3.33 7.36
C VAL A 406 -17.67 -2.25 6.27
N ASP A 407 -17.89 -2.65 5.01
CA ASP A 407 -18.00 -1.73 3.88
C ASP A 407 -19.37 -1.08 3.84
N THR A 408 -19.47 0.14 4.38
CA THR A 408 -20.67 0.96 4.41
C THR A 408 -20.33 2.35 3.89
N THR A 409 -21.15 2.91 2.99
CA THR A 409 -21.00 4.30 2.54
C THR A 409 -21.19 5.26 3.71
N PRO A 410 -20.23 6.14 4.02
CA PRO A 410 -20.33 7.03 5.16
C PRO A 410 -21.43 8.07 4.98
N HIS A 411 -22.10 8.39 6.10
CA HIS A 411 -22.95 9.56 6.20
C HIS A 411 -22.05 10.80 6.37
N ASP A 412 -22.21 11.81 5.51
CA ASP A 412 -21.55 13.12 5.59
C ASP A 412 -20.01 13.13 5.32
N PHE A 413 -19.61 12.60 4.17
CA PHE A 413 -18.20 12.55 3.76
C PHE A 413 -17.55 13.93 3.58
N ASP A 414 -18.32 14.96 3.22
CA ASP A 414 -17.80 16.33 3.07
C ASP A 414 -17.37 16.92 4.41
N ALA A 415 -18.19 16.79 5.47
CA ALA A 415 -17.80 17.21 6.80
C ALA A 415 -16.58 16.43 7.33
N MET A 416 -16.45 15.14 6.99
CA MET A 416 -15.25 14.36 7.33
C MET A 416 -13.99 14.94 6.70
N LYS A 417 -14.04 15.29 5.40
CA LYS A 417 -12.91 15.89 4.68
C LYS A 417 -12.44 17.19 5.33
N GLU A 418 -13.36 18.07 5.71
CA GLU A 418 -13.02 19.34 6.38
C GLU A 418 -12.25 19.11 7.69
N ARG A 419 -12.69 18.13 8.50
CA ARG A 419 -12.04 17.82 9.79
C ARG A 419 -10.67 17.17 9.60
N VAL A 420 -10.51 16.32 8.59
CA VAL A 420 -9.22 15.73 8.21
C VAL A 420 -8.26 16.82 7.73
N GLU A 421 -8.73 17.77 6.92
CA GLU A 421 -7.92 18.90 6.46
C GLU A 421 -7.47 19.81 7.62
N GLN A 422 -8.37 20.13 8.55
CA GLN A 422 -8.02 20.89 9.76
C GLN A 422 -6.94 20.21 10.60
N ALA A 423 -6.99 18.88 10.73
CA ALA A 423 -5.96 18.12 11.44
C ALA A 423 -4.61 18.18 10.72
N ALA A 424 -4.61 18.12 9.38
CA ALA A 424 -3.41 18.23 8.56
C ALA A 424 -2.78 19.63 8.64
N ASP A 425 -3.57 20.70 8.54
CA ASP A 425 -3.11 22.08 8.71
C ASP A 425 -2.49 22.28 10.09
N ALA A 426 -3.13 21.78 11.15
CA ALA A 426 -2.58 21.88 12.51
C ALA A 426 -1.25 21.12 12.66
N ALA A 427 -1.07 19.99 11.97
CA ALA A 427 0.19 19.25 11.94
C ALA A 427 1.29 20.05 11.21
N ARG A 428 0.97 20.71 10.09
CA ARG A 428 1.88 21.62 9.38
C ARG A 428 2.30 22.79 10.29
N ASP A 429 1.36 23.45 10.93
CA ASP A 429 1.64 24.59 11.80
C ASP A 429 2.49 24.17 13.02
N LYS A 430 2.29 22.97 13.55
CA LYS A 430 3.18 22.39 14.57
C LYS A 430 4.60 22.19 14.03
N LYS A 431 4.76 21.60 12.84
CA LYS A 431 6.06 21.40 12.18
C LYS A 431 6.81 22.73 12.07
N GLU A 432 6.17 23.78 11.58
CA GLU A 432 6.80 25.09 11.38
C GLU A 432 7.26 25.73 12.69
N ARG A 433 6.43 25.66 13.75
CA ARG A 433 6.81 26.16 15.07
C ARG A 433 8.04 25.45 15.64
N VAL A 434 8.11 24.12 15.48
CA VAL A 434 9.26 23.32 15.96
C VAL A 434 10.51 23.68 15.16
N LEU A 435 10.42 23.77 13.84
CA LEU A 435 11.54 24.18 12.98
C LEU A 435 12.06 25.59 13.32
N ALA A 436 11.17 26.55 13.55
CA ALA A 436 11.55 27.89 13.96
C ALA A 436 12.32 27.88 15.30
N SER A 437 11.87 27.05 16.25
CA SER A 437 12.53 26.91 17.55
C SER A 437 13.92 26.28 17.43
N LEU A 438 14.08 25.26 16.58
CA LEU A 438 15.37 24.61 16.34
C LEU A 438 16.37 25.55 15.65
N ARG A 439 15.92 26.34 14.68
CA ARG A 439 16.78 27.30 13.95
C ARG A 439 17.19 28.52 14.78
N GLN A 440 16.42 28.88 15.80
CA GLN A 440 16.80 29.94 16.74
C GLN A 440 17.81 29.47 17.79
N ALA A 441 18.00 28.15 17.93
CA ALA A 441 18.96 27.54 18.86
C ALA A 441 20.36 27.35 18.25
N GLU A 442 20.51 27.58 16.93
CA GLU A 442 21.78 27.70 16.19
C GLU A 442 22.23 29.16 16.15
#